data_AF-A0A0F8VNM8-F1
#
_entry.id   AF-A0A0F8VNM8-F1
#
_cell.length_a   1.000
_cell.length_b   1.000
_cell.length_c   1.000
_cell.angle_alpha   90.00
_cell.angle_beta   90.00
_cell.angle_gamma   90.00
#
_symmetry.space_group_name_H-M   'P 1'
#
loop_
_entity.id
_entity.type
_entity.pdbx_description
1 polymer ?
#
loop_
_entity_poly.entity_id
_entity_poly.type
_entity_poly.pdbx_seq_one_letter_code
_entity_poly.pdbx_strand_id
1 'polypeptide(L)'
;MPYIKAEERKKFNFILNYLDELIKDSKVFDSIGNVNYLITMICDKYIKEKGEKYENFNNIIGVLECAKLEYYRRKTLPYENTKIEENGDIY
;
A
#
# COMPACT_ATOMS: atom_id res chain seq x y z
N MET A 1 7.60 6.14 2.46
CA MET A 1 7.73 7.54 2.02
C MET A 1 8.88 8.22 2.76
N PRO A 2 9.99 8.53 2.07
CA PRO A 2 11.20 9.07 2.69
C PRO A 2 11.02 10.46 3.31
N TYR A 3 10.01 11.21 2.88
CA TYR A 3 9.73 12.58 3.35
C TYR A 3 8.83 12.66 4.59
N ILE A 4 8.25 11.56 5.06
CA ILE A 4 7.49 11.54 6.34
C ILE A 4 8.48 11.23 7.46
N LYS A 5 8.49 12.02 8.54
CA LYS A 5 9.40 11.79 9.68
C LYS A 5 9.11 10.44 10.34
N ALA A 6 10.12 9.82 10.96
CA ALA A 6 9.96 8.50 11.57
C ALA A 6 8.93 8.52 12.72
N GLU A 7 8.92 9.60 13.49
CA GLU A 7 8.02 9.87 14.60
C GLU A 7 6.58 10.00 14.11
N GLU A 8 6.38 10.69 12.99
CA GLU A 8 5.05 10.85 12.38
C GLU A 8 4.49 9.53 11.86
N ARG A 9 5.34 8.57 11.48
CA ARG A 9 4.90 7.23 11.08
C ARG A 9 4.42 6.38 12.26
N LYS A 10 4.92 6.63 13.48
CA LYS A 10 4.56 5.84 14.68
C LYS A 10 3.07 5.91 15.00
N LYS A 11 2.37 6.97 14.61
CA LYS A 11 0.91 7.10 14.79
C LYS A 11 0.12 5.99 14.08
N PHE A 12 0.72 5.33 13.08
CA PHE A 12 0.08 4.24 12.35
C PHE A 12 0.36 2.85 12.97
N ASN A 13 1.25 2.74 13.95
CA ASN A 13 1.65 1.46 14.53
C ASN A 13 0.45 0.69 15.12
N PHE A 14 -0.50 1.38 15.72
CA PHE A 14 -1.71 0.74 16.25
C PHE A 14 -2.49 0.01 15.14
N ILE A 15 -2.64 0.64 13.97
CA ILE A 15 -3.33 0.04 12.83
C ILE A 15 -2.53 -1.14 12.27
N LEU A 16 -1.21 -1.01 12.19
CA LEU A 16 -0.33 -2.08 11.71
C LEU A 16 -0.39 -3.32 12.61
N ASN A 17 -0.32 -3.12 13.93
CA ASN A 17 -0.42 -4.21 14.90
C ASN A 17 -1.78 -4.94 14.80
N TYR A 18 -2.86 -4.18 14.63
CA TYR A 18 -4.19 -4.77 14.45
C TYR A 18 -4.30 -5.57 13.14
N LEU A 19 -3.70 -5.08 12.06
CA LEU A 19 -3.61 -5.84 10.82
C LEU A 19 -2.82 -7.14 11.01
N ASP A 20 -1.70 -7.12 11.74
CA ASP A 20 -0.91 -8.32 12.02
C ASP A 20 -1.71 -9.40 12.77
N GLU A 21 -2.60 -9.01 13.69
CA GLU A 21 -3.53 -9.91 14.36
C GLU A 21 -4.57 -10.49 13.38
N LEU A 22 -5.19 -9.64 12.56
CA LEU A 22 -6.14 -10.09 11.54
C LEU A 22 -5.53 -11.08 10.55
N ILE A 23 -4.27 -10.88 10.14
CA ILE A 23 -3.58 -11.79 9.22
C ILE A 23 -3.48 -13.19 9.82
N LYS A 24 -3.14 -13.29 11.11
CA LYS A 24 -2.95 -14.58 11.79
C LYS A 24 -4.26 -15.36 11.89
N ASP A 25 -5.35 -14.68 12.21
CA ASP A 25 -6.62 -15.35 12.58
C ASP A 25 -7.63 -15.44 11.43
N SER A 26 -7.63 -14.46 10.51
CA SER A 26 -8.73 -14.27 9.55
C SER A 26 -8.34 -14.41 8.08
N LYS A 27 -7.07 -14.75 7.77
CA LYS A 27 -6.59 -14.95 6.39
C LYS A 27 -6.90 -13.78 5.46
N VAL A 28 -6.90 -12.56 6.02
CA VAL A 28 -7.41 -11.38 5.32
C VAL A 28 -6.65 -11.10 4.01
N PHE A 29 -5.38 -11.51 3.92
CA PHE A 29 -4.53 -11.36 2.74
C PHE A 29 -4.49 -12.58 1.81
N ASP A 30 -5.24 -13.65 2.10
CA ASP A 30 -5.33 -14.82 1.20
C ASP A 30 -6.17 -14.51 -0.05
N SER A 31 -6.94 -13.40 -0.04
CA SER A 31 -7.73 -12.93 -1.17
C SER A 31 -7.28 -11.54 -1.61
N ILE A 32 -6.87 -11.42 -2.87
CA ILE A 32 -6.57 -10.12 -3.49
C ILE A 32 -7.79 -9.18 -3.45
N GLY A 33 -9.01 -9.74 -3.46
CA GLY A 33 -10.24 -8.97 -3.31
C GLY A 33 -10.34 -8.26 -1.95
N ASN A 34 -9.94 -8.91 -0.85
CA ASN A 34 -9.93 -8.31 0.48
C ASN A 34 -8.91 -7.17 0.56
N VAL A 35 -7.73 -7.35 -0.04
CA VAL A 35 -6.69 -6.32 -0.06
C VAL A 35 -7.19 -5.09 -0.82
N ASN A 36 -7.80 -5.31 -1.99
CA ASN A 36 -8.38 -4.24 -2.79
C ASN A 36 -9.49 -3.52 -2.02
N TYR A 37 -10.38 -4.26 -1.34
CA TYR A 37 -11.43 -3.68 -0.50
C TYR A 37 -10.86 -2.80 0.61
N LEU A 38 -9.83 -3.26 1.34
CA LEU A 38 -9.18 -2.47 2.39
C LEU A 38 -8.60 -1.15 1.86
N ILE A 39 -7.94 -1.19 0.70
CA ILE A 39 -7.40 0.01 0.05
C ILE A 39 -8.54 0.98 -0.33
N THR A 40 -9.62 0.46 -0.92
CA THR A 40 -10.81 1.26 -1.25
C THR A 40 -11.40 1.93 -0.01
N MET A 41 -11.57 1.20 1.09
CA MET A 41 -12.12 1.75 2.34
C MET A 41 -11.23 2.85 2.95
N ILE A 42 -9.91 2.77 2.80
CA ILE A 42 -8.99 3.85 3.22
C ILE A 42 -9.24 5.10 2.35
N CYS A 43 -9.39 4.93 1.04
CA CYS A 43 -9.68 6.03 0.12
C CYS A 43 -11.04 6.67 0.42
N ASP A 44 -12.08 5.87 0.66
CA ASP A 44 -13.41 6.34 1.01
C ASP A 44 -13.41 7.13 2.32
N LYS A 45 -12.64 6.70 3.33
CA LYS A 45 -12.46 7.47 4.57
C LYS A 45 -11.82 8.83 4.30
N TYR A 46 -10.80 8.88 3.43
CA TYR A 46 -10.18 10.14 3.03
C TYR A 46 -11.18 11.08 2.33
N ILE A 47 -11.96 10.56 1.37
CA ILE A 47 -12.98 11.36 0.67
C ILE A 47 -14.07 11.82 1.63
N LYS A 48 -14.53 10.96 2.53
CA LYS A 48 -15.53 11.33 3.55
C LYS A 48 -15.03 12.44 4.49
N GLU A 49 -13.74 12.46 4.81
CA GLU A 49 -13.13 13.50 5.64
C GLU A 49 -12.90 14.82 4.87
N LYS A 50 -12.47 14.75 3.60
CA LYS A 50 -12.09 15.93 2.80
C LYS A 50 -13.22 16.51 1.94
N GLY A 51 -14.29 15.75 1.71
CA GLY A 51 -15.43 16.10 0.86
C GLY A 51 -15.32 15.59 -0.58
N GLU A 52 -16.47 15.36 -1.21
CA GLU A 52 -16.59 14.92 -2.61
C GLU A 52 -16.36 16.08 -3.58
N LYS A 53 -15.11 16.29 -3.97
CA LYS A 53 -14.74 17.22 -5.05
C LYS A 53 -13.65 16.61 -5.92
N TYR A 54 -13.64 16.97 -7.20
CA TYR A 54 -12.70 16.47 -8.19
C TYR A 54 -11.25 16.51 -7.70
N GLU A 55 -10.84 17.61 -7.08
CA GLU A 55 -9.49 17.78 -6.52
C GLU A 55 -9.12 16.67 -5.53
N ASN A 56 -10.03 16.30 -4.62
CA ASN A 56 -9.75 15.27 -3.61
C ASN A 56 -9.68 13.87 -4.24
N PHE A 57 -10.54 13.57 -5.21
CA PHE A 57 -10.47 12.33 -5.99
C PHE A 57 -9.16 12.25 -6.77
N ASN A 58 -8.79 13.31 -7.48
CA ASN A 58 -7.53 13.36 -8.23
C ASN A 58 -6.31 13.20 -7.30
N ASN A 59 -6.33 13.84 -6.12
CA ASN A 59 -5.26 13.74 -5.14
C ASN A 59 -5.09 12.30 -4.61
N ILE A 60 -6.17 11.62 -4.22
CA ILE A 60 -6.07 10.26 -3.68
C ILE A 60 -5.64 9.25 -4.75
N ILE A 61 -6.11 9.40 -6.00
CA ILE A 61 -5.64 8.61 -7.13
C ILE A 61 -4.14 8.83 -7.35
N GLY A 62 -3.67 10.08 -7.34
CA GLY A 62 -2.25 10.39 -7.44
C GLY A 62 -1.40 9.74 -6.32
N VAL A 63 -1.92 9.68 -5.10
CA VAL A 63 -1.26 8.99 -3.97
C VAL A 63 -1.16 7.48 -4.21
N LEU A 64 -2.22 6.84 -4.71
CA LEU A 64 -2.21 5.41 -5.03
C LEU A 64 -1.16 5.09 -6.11
N GLU A 65 -1.04 5.94 -7.13
CA GLU A 65 -0.04 5.71 -8.19
C GLU A 65 1.39 5.92 -7.72
N CYS A 66 1.62 6.92 -6.87
CA CYS A 66 2.92 7.06 -6.21
C CYS A 66 3.24 5.85 -5.34
N ALA A 67 2.26 5.32 -4.60
CA ALA A 67 2.44 4.15 -3.74
C ALA A 67 2.77 2.88 -4.55
N LYS A 68 2.06 2.66 -5.66
CA LYS A 68 2.32 1.57 -6.61
C LYS A 68 3.74 1.60 -7.15
N LEU A 69 4.17 2.76 -7.65
CA LEU A 69 5.51 2.94 -8.21
C LEU A 69 6.61 2.75 -7.16
N GLU A 70 6.42 3.28 -5.95
CA GLU A 70 7.40 3.13 -4.87
C GLU A 70 7.49 1.67 -4.38
N TYR A 71 6.37 0.94 -4.32
CA TYR A 71 6.37 -0.49 -4.01
C TYR A 71 7.11 -1.28 -5.08
N TYR A 72 6.79 -1.05 -6.35
CA TYR A 72 7.49 -1.71 -7.46
C TYR A 72 8.99 -1.47 -7.39
N ARG A 73 9.42 -0.20 -7.27
CA ARG A 73 10.83 0.18 -7.23
C ARG A 73 11.60 -0.39 -6.03
N ARG A 74 10.99 -0.41 -4.83
CA ARG A 74 11.69 -0.82 -3.60
C ARG A 74 11.50 -2.28 -3.20
N LYS A 75 10.50 -2.97 -3.73
CA LYS A 75 10.16 -4.35 -3.35
C LYS A 75 10.14 -5.29 -4.53
N THR A 76 9.41 -4.95 -5.59
CA THR A 76 9.29 -5.83 -6.76
C THR A 76 10.61 -5.92 -7.54
N LEU A 77 11.22 -4.79 -7.88
CA LEU A 77 12.45 -4.76 -8.67
C LEU A 77 13.61 -5.52 -8.01
N PRO A 78 13.92 -5.35 -6.70
CA PRO A 78 14.94 -6.17 -6.05
C PRO A 78 14.64 -7.67 -6.10
N TYR A 79 13.37 -8.07 -5.95
CA TYR A 79 12.96 -9.46 -6.07
C TYR A 79 13.14 -9.98 -7.51
N GLU A 80 12.78 -9.20 -8.51
CA GLU A 80 12.98 -9.54 -9.93
C GLU A 80 14.47 -9.70 -10.26
N ASN A 81 15.34 -8.83 -9.73
CA ASN A 81 16.80 -8.97 -9.89
C ASN A 81 17.30 -10.31 -9.30
N THR A 82 16.83 -10.71 -8.12
CA THR A 82 17.15 -12.03 -7.56
C THR A 82 16.65 -13.15 -8.47
N LYS A 83 15.44 -13.01 -9.05
CA LYS A 83 14.89 -14.02 -9.97
C LYS A 83 15.64 -14.09 -11.29
N ILE A 84 16.21 -12.99 -11.77
CA ILE A 84 17.10 -12.93 -12.94
C ILE A 84 18.41 -13.67 -12.63
N GLU A 85 19.02 -13.45 -11.47
CA GLU A 85 20.22 -14.19 -11.05
C GLU A 85 19.95 -15.70 -10.93
N GLU A 86 18.77 -16.09 -10.43
CA GLU A 86 18.39 -17.49 -10.24
C GLU A 86 17.99 -18.21 -11.54
N ASN A 87 17.25 -17.55 -12.44
CA ASN A 87 16.59 -18.21 -13.58
C ASN A 87 17.06 -17.71 -14.95
N GLY A 88 17.94 -16.70 -14.97
CA GLY A 88 18.32 -15.97 -16.18
C GLY A 88 17.38 -14.82 -16.50
N ASP A 89 17.89 -13.82 -17.21
CA ASP A 89 17.09 -12.73 -17.77
C ASP A 89 16.46 -13.16 -19.12
N ILE A 90 15.36 -12.53 -19.47
CA ILE A 90 14.69 -12.72 -20.78
C ILE A 90 15.22 -11.76 -21.86
N TYR A 91 16.07 -10.80 -21.49
CA TYR A 91 16.64 -9.76 -22.36
C TYR A 91 18.16 -9.90 -22.51
#